data_AF-A0A7J7NNZ7-F1
#
_entry.id   AF-A0A7J7NNZ7-F1
#
_cell.length_a   1.000
_cell.length_b   1.000
_cell.length_c   1.000
_cell.angle_alpha   90.00
_cell.angle_beta   90.00
_cell.angle_gamma   90.00
#
_symmetry.space_group_name_H-M   'P 1'
#
loop_
_entity.id
_entity.type
_entity.pdbx_description
1 polymer ?
#
loop_
_entity_poly.entity_id
_entity_poly.type
_entity_poly.pdbx_seq_one_letter_code
_entity_poly.pdbx_strand_id
1 'polypeptide(L)'
;MPMVKNYTNLAGEEGFPGYVKLVFGFMFPQDDGDRSWIKERLIFMDPSSFSYAYEMVLSNVGLDASVNLLKLSDYGSNGQIL
;
A
#
# COMPACT_ATOMS: atom_id res chain seq x y z
N MET A 1 7.16 6.20 2.15
CA MET A 1 7.44 5.86 0.74
C MET A 1 7.67 7.15 -0.03
N PRO A 2 8.82 7.37 -0.69
CA PRO A 2 9.15 8.64 -1.34
C PRO A 2 8.19 9.03 -2.49
N MET A 3 7.50 8.04 -3.08
CA MET A 3 6.50 8.26 -4.13
C MET A 3 5.08 8.51 -3.60
N VAL A 4 4.87 8.44 -2.27
CA VAL A 4 3.61 8.78 -1.61
C VAL A 4 3.73 10.20 -1.05
N LYS A 5 2.80 11.07 -1.44
CA LYS A 5 2.77 12.46 -0.98
C LYS A 5 2.02 12.60 0.33
N ASN A 6 0.82 12.02 0.40
CA ASN A 6 -0.01 11.99 1.60
C ASN A 6 -1.00 10.83 1.51
N TYR A 7 -1.72 10.60 2.60
CA TYR A 7 -2.88 9.73 2.62
C TYR A 7 -3.98 10.30 3.51
N THR A 8 -5.19 9.80 3.35
CA THR A 8 -6.35 10.16 4.18
C THR A 8 -7.04 8.89 4.64
N ASN A 9 -7.33 8.81 5.93
CA ASN A 9 -8.06 7.69 6.53
C ASN A 9 -9.53 7.83 6.16
N LEU A 10 -10.11 6.77 5.61
CA LEU A 10 -11.52 6.76 5.20
C LEU A 10 -12.39 5.93 6.14
N ALA A 11 -11.89 4.77 6.60
CA ALA A 11 -12.63 3.88 7.48
C ALA A 11 -11.71 2.88 8.20
N GLY A 12 -12.20 2.31 9.30
CA GLY A 12 -11.50 1.29 10.08
C GLY A 12 -10.34 1.84 10.91
N GLU A 13 -9.58 0.92 11.50
CA GLU A 13 -8.44 1.22 12.38
C GLU A 13 -7.14 0.76 11.73
N GLU A 14 -6.12 1.62 11.73
CA GLU A 14 -4.83 1.31 11.13
C GLU A 14 -4.23 0.03 11.72
N GLY A 15 -3.75 -0.86 10.85
CA GLY A 15 -3.22 -2.17 11.26
C GLY A 15 -4.26 -3.28 11.38
N PHE A 16 -5.56 -2.99 11.29
CA PHE A 16 -6.60 -4.00 11.34
C PHE A 16 -7.25 -4.25 9.97
N PRO A 17 -7.50 -5.52 9.58
CA PRO A 17 -8.25 -5.83 8.37
C PRO A 17 -9.58 -5.06 8.30
N GLY A 18 -9.86 -4.48 7.14
CA GLY A 18 -10.97 -3.55 6.93
C GLY A 18 -10.57 -2.08 6.98
N TYR A 19 -9.34 -1.74 7.38
CA TYR A 19 -8.81 -0.38 7.29
C TYR A 19 -8.79 0.11 5.83
N VAL A 20 -9.34 1.29 5.57
CA VAL A 20 -9.41 1.89 4.24
C VAL A 20 -8.77 3.27 4.28
N LYS A 21 -7.88 3.52 3.32
CA LYS A 21 -7.25 4.83 3.12
C LYS A 21 -7.19 5.20 1.65
N LEU A 22 -7.14 6.50 1.39
CA LEU A 22 -6.86 7.07 0.07
C LEU A 22 -5.42 7.56 0.06
N VAL A 23 -4.60 7.00 -0.82
CA VAL A 23 -3.18 7.35 -0.98
C VAL A 23 -3.04 8.21 -2.21
N PHE A 24 -2.33 9.34 -2.10
CA PHE A 24 -1.96 10.16 -3.25
C PHE A 24 -0.46 10.20 -3.43
N GLY A 25 -0.02 10.24 -4.68
CA GLY A 25 1.40 10.30 -4.97
C GLY A 25 1.72 10.39 -6.45
N PHE A 26 2.94 9.97 -6.74
CA PHE A 26 3.50 9.95 -8.09
C PHE A 26 3.95 8.53 -8.47
N MET A 27 3.39 7.52 -7.79
CA MET A 27 3.80 6.12 -7.94
C MET A 27 3.53 5.61 -9.35
N PHE A 28 2.48 6.12 -10.00
CA PHE A 28 2.14 5.82 -11.38
C PHE A 28 2.01 7.13 -12.15
N PRO A 29 2.83 7.37 -13.19
CA PRO A 29 2.63 8.50 -14.10
C PRO A 29 1.23 8.46 -14.70
N GLN A 30 0.60 9.62 -14.85
CA GLN A 30 -0.69 9.76 -15.50
C GLN A 30 -0.52 10.61 -16.76
N ASP A 31 -1.22 10.26 -17.84
CA ASP A 31 -1.08 10.90 -19.15
C ASP A 31 -1.54 12.36 -19.15
N ASP A 32 -2.45 12.71 -18.24
CA ASP A 32 -3.01 14.06 -18.04
C ASP A 32 -2.17 14.94 -17.10
N GLY A 33 -1.09 14.39 -16.52
CA GLY A 33 -0.26 15.07 -15.53
C GLY A 33 -0.89 15.12 -14.13
N ASP A 34 -2.01 14.46 -13.90
CA ASP A 34 -2.62 14.36 -12.57
C ASP A 34 -1.84 13.43 -11.65
N ARG A 35 -2.10 13.56 -10.35
CA ARG A 35 -1.49 12.71 -9.33
C ARG A 35 -2.17 11.34 -9.33
N SER A 36 -1.37 10.29 -9.27
CA SER A 36 -1.88 8.96 -8.97
C SER A 36 -2.58 8.95 -7.60
N TRP A 37 -3.74 8.29 -7.54
CA TRP A 37 -4.44 8.00 -6.32
C TRP A 37 -4.96 6.57 -6.29
N ILE A 38 -4.94 6.00 -5.09
CA ILE A 38 -5.38 4.63 -4.84
C ILE A 38 -6.19 4.62 -3.55
N LYS A 39 -7.45 4.21 -3.63
CA LYS A 39 -8.24 3.80 -2.48
C LYS A 39 -7.92 2.34 -2.21
N GLU A 40 -7.23 2.07 -1.11
CA GLU A 40 -6.83 0.72 -0.74
C GLU A 40 -7.44 0.28 0.59
N ARG A 41 -7.68 -1.03 0.71
CA ARG A 41 -8.23 -1.69 1.90
C ARG A 41 -7.26 -2.74 2.40
N LEU A 42 -6.91 -2.70 3.68
CA LEU A 42 -6.13 -3.74 4.35
C LEU A 42 -6.99 -5.00 4.43
N ILE A 43 -6.58 -6.08 3.77
CA ILE A 43 -7.33 -7.35 3.78
C ILE A 43 -6.66 -8.41 4.67
N PHE A 44 -5.37 -8.23 4.97
CA PHE A 44 -4.59 -9.18 5.75
C PHE A 44 -3.44 -8.46 6.45
N MET A 45 -3.20 -8.78 7.72
CA MET A 45 -2.02 -8.39 8.48
C MET A 45 -1.65 -9.51 9.44
N ASP A 46 -0.42 -10.01 9.31
CA ASP A 46 0.16 -11.01 10.20
C ASP A 46 1.54 -10.52 10.67
N PRO A 47 1.62 -9.98 11.90
CA PRO A 47 2.88 -9.58 12.50
C PRO A 47 3.85 -10.75 12.71
N SER A 48 3.35 -11.98 12.90
CA SER A 48 4.21 -13.14 13.16
C SER A 48 5.00 -13.57 11.93
N SER A 49 4.41 -13.38 10.75
CA SER A 49 5.06 -13.63 9.45
C SER A 49 5.60 -12.35 8.79
N PHE A 50 5.57 -11.22 9.51
CA PHE A 50 5.90 -9.87 9.01
C PHE A 50 5.29 -9.59 7.62
N SER A 51 4.02 -9.93 7.46
CA SER A 51 3.32 -9.86 6.17
C SER A 51 2.04 -9.05 6.28
N TYR A 52 1.70 -8.30 5.24
CA TYR A 52 0.39 -7.65 5.12
C TYR A 52 0.00 -7.51 3.65
N ALA A 53 -1.30 -7.45 3.38
CA ALA A 53 -1.82 -7.26 2.04
C ALA A 53 -2.90 -6.19 1.97
N TYR A 54 -2.80 -5.33 0.96
CA TYR A 54 -3.82 -4.35 0.61
C TYR A 54 -4.45 -4.70 -0.73
N GLU A 55 -5.77 -4.59 -0.80
CA GLU A 55 -6.53 -4.61 -2.04
C GLU A 55 -6.71 -3.17 -2.54
N MET A 56 -6.43 -2.91 -3.81
CA MET A 56 -6.77 -1.66 -4.47
C MET A 56 -8.25 -1.66 -4.85
N VAL A 57 -9.09 -1.03 -4.02
CA VAL A 57 -10.55 -1.02 -4.21
C VAL A 57 -10.95 -0.14 -5.39
N LEU A 58 -10.24 0.97 -5.59
CA LEU A 58 -10.47 1.91 -6.69
C LEU A 58 -9.23 2.76 -6.92
N SER A 59 -8.94 3.12 -8.16
CA SER A 59 -7.78 3.93 -8.53
C SER A 59 -7.96 4.65 -9.86
N ASN A 60 -7.13 5.66 -10.14
CA ASN A 60 -6.95 6.18 -11.49
C ASN A 60 -5.80 5.48 -12.26
N VAL A 61 -5.17 4.49 -11.65
CA VAL A 61 -3.96 3.84 -12.20
C VAL A 61 -4.25 2.53 -12.92
N GLY A 62 -5.52 2.10 -12.98
CA GLY A 62 -5.95 0.91 -13.71
C GLY A 62 -5.59 -0.42 -13.03
N LEU A 63 -5.49 -0.43 -11.69
CA LEU A 63 -5.11 -1.61 -10.90
C LEU A 63 -6.23 -2.03 -9.93
N ASP A 64 -7.47 -1.73 -10.28
CA ASP A 64 -8.63 -2.04 -9.44
C ASP A 64 -8.75 -3.56 -9.20
N ALA A 65 -9.14 -3.93 -7.98
CA ALA A 65 -9.15 -5.29 -7.45
C ALA A 65 -7.79 -6.00 -7.37
N SER A 66 -6.67 -5.34 -7.69
CA SER A 66 -5.33 -5.90 -7.48
C SER A 66 -5.01 -6.02 -5.98
N VAL A 67 -4.18 -7.01 -5.63
CA VAL A 67 -3.72 -7.25 -4.26
C VAL A 67 -2.22 -7.10 -4.19
N ASN A 68 -1.75 -6.18 -3.35
CA ASN A 68 -0.34 -6.00 -3.04
C ASN A 68 -0.01 -6.69 -1.73
N LEU A 69 0.77 -7.77 -1.79
CA LEU A 69 1.31 -8.46 -0.64
C LEU A 69 2.74 -7.95 -0.38
N LEU A 70 2.98 -7.44 0.83
CA LEU A 70 4.34 -7.19 1.30
C LEU A 70 4.68 -8.19 2.41
N LYS A 71 5.85 -8.82 2.30
CA LYS A 71 6.39 -9.74 3.29
C LYS A 71 7.86 -9.41 3.54
N LEU A 72 8.20 -9.12 4.78
CA LEU A 72 9.58 -9.05 5.20
C LEU A 72 10.10 -10.48 5.40
N SER A 73 11.22 -10.81 4.77
CA SER A 73 11.91 -12.08 4.95
C SER A 73 13.28 -11.83 5.54
N ASP A 74 13.66 -12.59 6.56
CA ASP A 74 15.03 -12.56 7.08
C ASP A 74 15.97 -13.15 6.03
N TYR A 75 16.98 -12.38 5.64
CA TYR A 75 17.98 -12.77 4.67
C TYR A 75 19.14 -13.56 5.30
N GLY A 76 19.17 -13.68 6.64
CA GLY A 76 20.29 -14.24 7.38
C GLY A 76 21.38 -13.20 7.65
N SER A 77 21.94 -13.20 8.84
CA SER A 77 22.92 -12.23 9.31
C SER A 77 24.19 -12.22 8.44
N ASN A 78 24.34 -11.19 7.60
CA ASN A 78 25.61 -10.53 7.24
C ASN A 78 25.45 -9.30 6.31
N GLY A 79 24.24 -8.84 6.00
CA GLY A 79 24.04 -7.59 5.26
C GLY A 79 23.75 -6.41 6.20
N GLN A 80 24.71 -5.50 6.38
CA GLN A 80 24.38 -4.14 6.82
C GLN A 80 23.52 -3.49 5.72
N ILE A 81 22.35 -2.97 6.09
CA ILE A 81 21.58 -2.09 5.21
C ILE A 81 22.29 -0.72 5.29
N LEU A 82 23.07 -0.41 4.25
CA LEU A 82 23.62 0.93 4.00
C LEU A 82 22.50 1.92 3.64
#